data_AF-A0A3N7GCN4-F1
#
_entry.id   AF-A0A3N7GCN4-F1
#
_cell.length_a   1.000
_cell.length_b   1.000
_cell.length_c   1.000
_cell.angle_alpha   90.00
_cell.angle_beta   90.00
_cell.angle_gamma   90.00
#
_symmetry.space_group_name_H-M   'P 1'
#
loop_
_entity.id
_entity.type
_entity.pdbx_description
1 polymer ?
#
loop_
_entity_poly.entity_id
_entity_poly.type
_entity_poly.pdbx_seq_one_letter_code
_entity_poly.pdbx_strand_id
1 'polypeptide(L)'
;MRSLVTAGLIALTSALAPAALAQERPSTILVLDASGSMWGQIDGINKITIARDVVGDIVSDFPADQNLGFVTYGHRERGQCADIETLVEPAPGTAAEIAGIVEGLNPRGMTPMTDAVVTAAQALRHTEQAATVILVSDGIETCNPDLCAAGFLGDALHLQQGVGFAPHIEANDMGGKIYARFFQGAGGGAGIRIAGLDPIG
;
A
#
# COMPACT_ATOMS: atom_id res chain seq x y z
N MET A 1 -25.61 -45.80 65.99
CA MET A 1 -26.19 -45.22 64.75
C MET A 1 -25.20 -44.20 64.21
N ARG A 2 -24.52 -44.48 63.09
CA ARG A 2 -23.44 -43.65 62.53
C ARG A 2 -24.00 -42.90 61.32
N SER A 3 -24.10 -41.57 61.44
CA SER A 3 -24.51 -40.69 60.33
C SER A 3 -23.31 -40.42 59.43
N LEU A 4 -23.39 -40.82 58.16
CA LEU A 4 -22.42 -40.52 57.11
C LEU A 4 -22.85 -39.22 56.43
N VAL A 5 -22.11 -38.13 56.67
CA VAL A 5 -22.25 -36.87 55.92
C VAL A 5 -21.34 -36.97 54.69
N THR A 6 -21.94 -37.09 53.51
CA THR A 6 -21.24 -37.04 52.22
C THR A 6 -21.10 -35.58 51.80
N ALA A 7 -19.88 -35.03 51.90
CA ALA A 7 -19.56 -33.71 51.40
C ALA A 7 -19.37 -33.78 49.86
N GLY A 8 -20.28 -33.16 49.12
CA GLY A 8 -20.22 -33.05 47.66
C GLY A 8 -19.12 -32.08 47.22
N LEU A 9 -18.15 -32.59 46.45
CA LEU A 9 -17.13 -31.79 45.79
C LEU A 9 -17.76 -31.14 44.54
N ILE A 10 -18.02 -29.83 44.60
CA ILE A 10 -18.44 -29.04 43.44
C ILE A 10 -17.17 -28.76 42.62
N ALA A 11 -16.99 -29.47 41.51
CA ALA A 11 -15.92 -29.22 40.55
C ALA A 11 -16.25 -27.94 39.76
N LEU A 12 -15.57 -26.85 40.10
CA LEU A 12 -15.67 -25.57 39.39
C LEU A 12 -14.83 -25.65 38.10
N THR A 13 -15.43 -26.07 37.00
CA THR A 13 -14.79 -26.09 35.68
C THR A 13 -14.74 -24.68 35.11
N SER A 14 -13.64 -23.97 35.35
CA SER A 14 -13.33 -22.70 34.69
C SER A 14 -13.15 -22.92 33.19
N ALA A 15 -14.12 -22.52 32.38
CA ALA A 15 -13.99 -22.49 30.93
C ALA A 15 -12.99 -21.39 30.54
N LEU A 16 -11.75 -21.78 30.21
CA LEU A 16 -10.86 -20.89 29.47
C LEU A 16 -11.42 -20.76 28.04
N ALA A 17 -12.08 -19.65 27.75
CA ALA A 17 -12.33 -19.26 26.37
C ALA A 17 -10.96 -19.02 25.70
N PRO A 18 -10.66 -19.64 24.54
CA PRO A 18 -9.48 -19.27 23.80
C PRO A 18 -9.64 -17.81 23.36
N ALA A 19 -8.71 -16.95 23.78
CA ALA A 19 -8.57 -15.65 23.14
C ALA A 19 -8.25 -15.93 21.67
N ALA A 20 -9.17 -15.59 20.78
CA ALA A 20 -8.89 -15.56 19.36
C ALA A 20 -7.76 -14.55 19.17
N LEU A 21 -6.55 -15.04 18.92
CA LEU A 21 -5.48 -14.18 18.42
C LEU A 21 -5.99 -13.60 17.11
N ALA A 22 -6.18 -12.29 17.05
CA ALA A 22 -6.44 -11.61 15.80
C ALA A 22 -5.26 -11.92 14.88
N GLN A 23 -5.48 -12.76 13.86
CA GLN A 23 -4.47 -13.06 12.85
C GLN A 23 -4.20 -11.74 12.11
N GLU A 24 -3.08 -11.11 12.42
CA GLU A 24 -2.81 -9.70 12.10
C GLU A 24 -2.37 -9.52 10.64
N ARG A 25 -3.28 -9.59 9.67
CA ARG A 25 -3.03 -9.84 8.23
C ARG A 25 -2.01 -8.91 7.55
N PRO A 26 -1.36 -9.37 6.45
CA PRO A 26 -0.47 -8.54 5.65
C PRO A 26 -1.22 -7.32 5.13
N SER A 27 -0.56 -6.16 5.19
CA SER A 27 -1.16 -4.90 4.81
C SER A 27 -0.40 -4.28 3.64
N THR A 28 -1.15 -3.89 2.62
CA THR A 28 -0.63 -3.25 1.41
C THR A 28 -1.26 -1.88 1.25
N ILE A 29 -0.49 -0.87 0.87
CA ILE A 29 -1.02 0.43 0.42
C ILE A 29 -0.59 0.66 -1.02
N LEU A 30 -1.57 0.90 -1.88
CA LEU A 30 -1.36 1.40 -3.23
C LEU A 30 -1.24 2.93 -3.18
N VAL A 31 -0.19 3.47 -3.78
CA VAL A 31 0.08 4.90 -3.95
C VAL A 31 -0.02 5.22 -5.43
N LEU A 32 -0.95 6.11 -5.82
CA LEU A 32 -1.11 6.53 -7.21
C LEU A 32 -0.76 8.00 -7.40
N ASP A 33 0.12 8.23 -8.37
CA ASP A 33 0.41 9.55 -8.94
C ASP A 33 -0.80 10.07 -9.72
N ALA A 34 -1.34 11.20 -9.26
CA ALA A 34 -2.34 11.98 -9.97
C ALA A 34 -1.86 13.43 -10.13
N SER A 35 -0.55 13.65 -10.26
CA SER A 35 0.03 14.96 -10.55
C SER A 35 -0.25 15.42 -11.98
N GLY A 36 -0.05 16.70 -12.27
CA GLY A 36 -0.28 17.26 -13.59
C GLY A 36 0.51 16.59 -14.73
N SER A 37 1.65 15.95 -14.44
CA SER A 37 2.45 15.23 -15.46
C SER A 37 1.72 14.01 -16.04
N MET A 38 0.73 13.48 -15.33
CA MET A 38 -0.09 12.34 -15.74
C MET A 38 -1.09 12.66 -16.86
N TRP A 39 -1.21 13.93 -17.25
CA TRP A 39 -1.84 14.34 -18.52
C TRP A 39 -0.92 14.19 -19.74
N GLY A 40 0.37 13.96 -19.52
CA GLY A 40 1.28 13.57 -20.59
C GLY A 40 0.84 12.26 -21.24
N GLN A 41 1.36 12.01 -22.43
CA GLN A 41 0.97 10.86 -23.24
C GLN A 41 2.12 9.89 -23.47
N ILE A 42 1.76 8.62 -23.64
CA ILE A 42 2.61 7.51 -24.05
C ILE A 42 1.88 6.85 -25.22
N ASP A 43 2.51 6.82 -26.40
CA ASP A 43 1.89 6.30 -27.63
C ASP A 43 0.48 6.85 -27.93
N GLY A 44 0.25 8.13 -27.59
CA GLY A 44 -1.03 8.83 -27.79
C GLY A 44 -2.09 8.58 -26.72
N ILE A 45 -1.80 7.77 -25.70
CA ILE A 45 -2.69 7.47 -24.57
C ILE A 45 -2.23 8.30 -23.36
N ASN A 46 -3.16 8.90 -22.63
CA ASN A 46 -2.83 9.65 -21.42
C ASN A 46 -2.25 8.70 -20.36
N LYS A 47 -1.18 9.14 -19.70
CA LYS A 47 -0.53 8.43 -18.59
C LYS A 47 -1.49 8.03 -17.47
N ILE A 48 -2.44 8.90 -17.11
CA ILE A 48 -3.47 8.57 -16.12
C ILE A 48 -4.37 7.41 -16.57
N THR A 49 -4.68 7.29 -17.87
CA THR A 49 -5.46 6.17 -18.40
C THR A 49 -4.68 4.87 -18.22
N ILE A 50 -3.39 4.85 -18.57
CA ILE A 50 -2.53 3.69 -18.38
C ILE A 50 -2.41 3.34 -16.89
N ALA A 51 -2.28 4.32 -16.01
CA ALA A 51 -2.21 4.08 -14.58
C ALA A 51 -3.51 3.50 -14.00
N ARG A 52 -4.68 3.90 -14.52
CA ARG A 52 -5.97 3.29 -14.16
C ARG A 52 -6.03 1.83 -14.57
N ASP A 53 -5.58 1.50 -15.78
CA ASP A 53 -5.52 0.12 -16.26
C ASP A 53 -4.62 -0.73 -15.35
N VAL A 54 -3.41 -0.25 -15.04
CA VAL A 54 -2.46 -0.92 -14.13
C VAL A 54 -3.08 -1.12 -12.74
N VAL A 55 -3.75 -0.11 -12.19
CA VAL A 55 -4.42 -0.25 -10.89
C VAL A 55 -5.58 -1.24 -10.98
N GLY A 56 -6.35 -1.22 -12.06
CA GLY A 56 -7.42 -2.17 -12.33
C GLY A 56 -6.91 -3.61 -12.31
N ASP A 57 -5.79 -3.88 -12.98
CA ASP A 57 -5.14 -5.19 -12.99
C ASP A 57 -4.70 -5.59 -11.57
N ILE A 58 -3.98 -4.71 -10.85
CA ILE A 58 -3.52 -4.95 -9.48
C ILE A 58 -4.68 -5.31 -8.55
N VAL A 59 -5.77 -4.54 -8.55
CA VAL A 59 -6.88 -4.76 -7.62
C VAL A 59 -7.77 -5.94 -8.01
N SER A 60 -7.77 -6.34 -9.29
CA SER A 60 -8.53 -7.50 -9.76
C SER A 60 -7.93 -8.83 -9.28
N ASP A 61 -6.59 -8.90 -9.20
CA ASP A 61 -5.85 -10.06 -8.72
C ASP A 61 -5.54 -9.99 -7.21
N PHE A 62 -5.94 -8.91 -6.53
CA PHE A 62 -5.65 -8.71 -5.12
C PHE A 62 -6.49 -9.65 -4.22
N PRO A 63 -5.87 -10.41 -3.30
CA PRO A 63 -6.60 -11.32 -2.43
C PRO A 63 -7.58 -10.60 -1.50
N ALA A 64 -8.85 -10.99 -1.54
CA ALA A 64 -9.93 -10.33 -0.79
C ALA A 64 -9.79 -10.41 0.73
N ASP A 65 -8.97 -11.34 1.24
CA ASP A 65 -8.70 -11.53 2.66
C ASP A 65 -7.54 -10.67 3.20
N GLN A 66 -6.72 -10.08 2.32
CA GLN A 66 -5.61 -9.19 2.68
C GLN A 66 -6.07 -7.74 2.81
N ASN A 67 -5.37 -6.96 3.63
CA ASN A 67 -5.69 -5.55 3.81
C ASN A 67 -5.09 -4.73 2.66
N LEU A 68 -5.94 -3.96 1.97
CA LEU A 68 -5.52 -3.02 0.93
C LEU A 68 -5.99 -1.62 1.28
N GLY A 69 -5.06 -0.66 1.31
CA GLY A 69 -5.32 0.76 1.45
C GLY A 69 -4.92 1.53 0.19
N PHE A 70 -5.31 2.79 0.14
CA PHE A 70 -5.08 3.65 -1.02
C PHE A 70 -4.71 5.07 -0.61
N VAL A 71 -3.58 5.51 -1.15
CA VAL A 71 -3.05 6.87 -1.03
C VAL A 71 -2.91 7.44 -2.44
N THR A 72 -3.18 8.71 -2.60
CA THR A 72 -2.91 9.43 -3.86
C THR A 72 -2.34 10.81 -3.56
N TYR A 73 -1.69 11.40 -4.56
CA TYR A 73 -1.18 12.76 -4.46
C TYR A 73 -1.38 13.55 -5.75
N GLY A 74 -1.36 14.88 -5.60
CA GLY A 74 -1.44 15.81 -6.72
C GLY A 74 -2.82 15.88 -7.39
N HIS A 75 -3.88 15.31 -6.83
CA HIS A 75 -5.18 15.27 -7.50
C HIS A 75 -6.09 16.47 -7.21
N ARG A 76 -5.80 17.31 -6.20
CA ARG A 76 -6.71 18.36 -5.72
C ARG A 76 -6.24 19.75 -6.07
N GLU A 77 -5.00 20.09 -5.76
CA GLU A 77 -4.52 21.48 -5.79
C GLU A 77 -3.27 21.68 -6.66
N ARG A 78 -3.29 22.72 -7.49
CA ARG A 78 -2.13 23.10 -8.32
C ARG A 78 -1.03 23.70 -7.47
N GLY A 79 0.21 23.26 -7.69
CA GLY A 79 1.40 23.85 -7.06
C GLY A 79 1.63 23.44 -5.59
N GLN A 80 0.83 22.52 -5.05
CA GLN A 80 0.89 22.13 -3.63
C GLN A 80 1.62 20.80 -3.44
N CYS A 81 2.75 20.83 -2.73
CA CYS A 81 3.49 19.62 -2.36
C CYS A 81 2.89 18.87 -1.16
N ALA A 82 2.00 19.52 -0.40
CA ALA A 82 1.27 18.88 0.68
C ALA A 82 0.01 18.14 0.21
N ASP A 83 -0.26 18.09 -1.11
CA ASP A 83 -1.45 17.44 -1.67
C ASP A 83 -1.27 15.92 -1.70
N ILE A 84 -1.30 15.30 -0.52
CA ILE A 84 -1.28 13.86 -0.29
C ILE A 84 -2.56 13.51 0.49
N GLU A 85 -3.23 12.44 0.10
CA GLU A 85 -4.45 11.99 0.75
C GLU A 85 -4.54 10.47 0.82
N THR A 86 -4.79 9.96 2.02
CA THR A 86 -5.25 8.59 2.24
C THR A 86 -6.76 8.57 2.02
N LEU A 87 -7.20 7.95 0.93
CA LEU A 87 -8.63 7.85 0.60
C LEU A 87 -9.25 6.56 1.12
N VAL A 88 -8.43 5.50 1.30
CA VAL A 88 -8.88 4.23 1.86
C VAL A 88 -7.83 3.74 2.86
N GLU A 89 -8.24 3.54 4.10
CA GLU A 89 -7.41 2.91 5.12
C GLU A 89 -7.27 1.40 4.84
N PRO A 90 -6.12 0.76 5.17
CA PRO A 90 -5.93 -0.67 4.92
C PRO A 90 -7.00 -1.55 5.56
N ALA A 91 -7.81 -2.21 4.73
CA ALA A 91 -8.87 -3.13 5.16
C ALA A 91 -9.12 -4.21 4.09
N PRO A 92 -9.73 -5.35 4.45
CA PRO A 92 -10.09 -6.37 3.46
C PRO A 92 -11.30 -5.94 2.63
N GLY A 93 -11.36 -6.37 1.37
CA GLY A 93 -12.51 -6.11 0.48
C GLY A 93 -12.60 -4.70 -0.09
N THR A 94 -11.54 -3.90 -0.01
CA THR A 94 -11.49 -2.50 -0.50
C THR A 94 -11.19 -2.37 -2.00
N ALA A 95 -10.83 -3.46 -2.69
CA ALA A 95 -10.43 -3.45 -4.10
C ALA A 95 -11.43 -2.72 -5.03
N ALA A 96 -12.73 -2.99 -4.89
CA ALA A 96 -13.76 -2.35 -5.71
C ALA A 96 -13.95 -0.86 -5.40
N GLU A 97 -13.79 -0.45 -4.14
CA GLU A 97 -13.84 0.96 -3.73
C GLU A 97 -12.68 1.73 -4.34
N ILE A 98 -11.47 1.17 -4.26
CA ILE A 98 -10.26 1.76 -4.83
C ILE A 98 -10.38 1.93 -6.35
N ALA A 99 -10.85 0.90 -7.06
CA ALA A 99 -11.12 0.99 -8.50
C ALA A 99 -12.07 2.15 -8.86
N GLY A 100 -13.16 2.30 -8.08
CA GLY A 100 -14.13 3.37 -8.28
C GLY A 100 -13.55 4.77 -8.03
N ILE A 101 -12.72 4.93 -6.99
CA ILE A 101 -12.03 6.19 -6.69
C ILE A 101 -11.08 6.55 -7.83
N VAL A 102 -10.27 5.60 -8.29
CA VAL A 102 -9.21 5.79 -9.29
C VAL A 102 -9.77 6.27 -10.63
N GLU A 103 -10.94 5.80 -11.03
CA GLU A 103 -11.63 6.30 -12.23
C GLU A 103 -12.08 7.77 -12.12
N GLY A 104 -12.37 8.23 -10.91
CA GLY A 104 -12.76 9.61 -10.63
C GLY A 104 -11.59 10.59 -10.52
N LEU A 105 -10.35 10.10 -10.39
CA LEU A 105 -9.19 10.97 -10.17
C LEU A 105 -8.87 11.81 -11.40
N ASN A 106 -8.68 13.11 -11.16
CA ASN A 106 -8.30 14.08 -12.17
C ASN A 106 -6.91 14.63 -11.86
N PRO A 107 -5.92 14.48 -12.77
CA PRO A 107 -4.58 14.95 -12.46
C PRO A 107 -4.45 16.49 -12.46
N ARG A 108 -3.80 17.10 -11.45
CA ARG A 108 -3.77 18.57 -11.31
C ARG A 108 -2.47 19.17 -10.78
N GLY A 109 -1.94 18.60 -9.71
CA GLY A 109 -1.01 19.17 -8.76
C GLY A 109 0.44 18.81 -9.02
N MET A 110 1.25 18.97 -7.97
CA MET A 110 2.66 18.60 -7.95
C MET A 110 2.82 17.12 -7.64
N THR A 111 4.02 16.60 -7.84
CA THR A 111 4.46 15.26 -7.45
C THR A 111 5.28 15.38 -6.16
N PRO A 112 4.70 15.08 -4.97
CA PRO A 112 5.39 14.82 -3.71
C PRO A 112 5.50 13.30 -3.45
N MET A 113 6.10 12.58 -4.40
CA MET A 113 6.11 11.11 -4.44
C MET A 113 6.78 10.52 -3.19
N THR A 114 7.92 11.07 -2.80
CA THR A 114 8.66 10.64 -1.61
C THR A 114 7.82 10.73 -0.34
N ASP A 115 7.18 11.87 -0.11
CA ASP A 115 6.36 12.11 1.09
C ASP A 115 5.10 11.24 1.09
N ALA A 116 4.53 10.96 -0.09
CA ALA A 116 3.39 10.05 -0.23
C ALA A 116 3.74 8.61 0.14
N VAL A 117 4.91 8.11 -0.29
CA VAL A 117 5.36 6.76 0.10
C VAL A 117 5.71 6.71 1.58
N VAL A 118 6.31 7.75 2.16
CA VAL A 118 6.54 7.83 3.61
C VAL A 118 5.21 7.80 4.36
N THR A 119 4.19 8.54 3.90
CA THR A 119 2.84 8.54 4.48
C THR A 119 2.22 7.13 4.45
N ALA A 120 2.30 6.45 3.31
CA ALA A 120 1.85 5.07 3.18
C ALA A 120 2.60 4.12 4.12
N ALA A 121 3.93 4.22 4.19
CA ALA A 121 4.73 3.41 5.09
C ALA A 121 4.36 3.66 6.57
N GLN A 122 4.07 4.91 6.95
CA GLN A 122 3.65 5.26 8.30
C GLN A 122 2.31 4.65 8.69
N ALA A 123 1.33 4.62 7.77
CA ALA A 123 0.03 3.99 8.00
C ALA A 123 0.15 2.47 8.23
N LEU A 124 1.21 1.83 7.70
CA LEU A 124 1.47 0.40 7.86
C LEU A 124 2.22 0.02 9.16
N ARG A 125 2.69 1.00 9.95
CA ARG A 125 3.55 0.76 11.14
C ARG A 125 2.87 0.02 12.30
N HIS A 126 1.56 -0.18 12.23
CA HIS A 126 0.79 -0.73 13.34
C HIS A 126 0.82 -2.26 13.44
N THR A 127 1.48 -2.96 12.50
CA THR A 127 1.44 -4.42 12.43
C THR A 127 2.84 -5.03 12.48
N GLU A 128 2.99 -6.18 13.13
CA GLU A 128 4.24 -6.97 13.13
C GLU A 128 4.44 -7.78 11.83
N GLN A 129 3.50 -7.68 10.88
CA GLN A 129 3.52 -8.39 9.60
C GLN A 129 4.16 -7.61 8.46
N ALA A 130 4.45 -8.34 7.37
CA ALA A 130 4.96 -7.77 6.13
C ALA A 130 4.04 -6.64 5.63
N ALA A 131 4.64 -5.47 5.46
CA ALA A 131 4.00 -4.25 4.96
C ALA A 131 4.48 -3.98 3.54
N THR A 132 3.56 -3.74 2.60
CA THR A 132 3.91 -3.47 1.20
C THR A 132 3.37 -2.11 0.77
N VAL A 133 4.19 -1.29 0.12
CA VAL A 133 3.73 -0.10 -0.60
C VAL A 133 3.91 -0.32 -2.08
N ILE A 134 2.86 -0.12 -2.88
CA ILE A 134 2.90 -0.22 -4.34
C ILE A 134 2.76 1.20 -4.90
N LEU A 135 3.80 1.75 -5.51
CA LEU A 135 3.75 3.09 -6.11
C LEU A 135 3.55 2.98 -7.62
N VAL A 136 2.47 3.58 -8.14
CA VAL A 136 2.21 3.77 -9.57
C VAL A 136 2.47 5.23 -9.94
N SER A 137 3.55 5.50 -10.68
CA SER A 137 3.96 6.87 -11.05
C SER A 137 4.70 6.91 -12.39
N ASP A 138 4.80 8.10 -12.98
CA ASP A 138 5.70 8.38 -14.11
C ASP A 138 7.13 8.77 -13.67
N GLY A 139 7.36 8.87 -12.35
CA GLY A 139 8.69 8.97 -11.73
C GLY A 139 9.28 10.36 -11.64
N ILE A 140 8.53 11.39 -12.01
CA ILE A 140 9.02 12.75 -12.06
C ILE A 140 8.69 13.45 -10.73
N GLU A 141 9.61 13.36 -9.77
CA GLU A 141 9.52 14.10 -8.51
C GLU A 141 9.71 15.61 -8.76
N THR A 142 8.69 16.42 -8.43
CA THR A 142 8.73 17.88 -8.62
C THR A 142 8.87 18.67 -7.33
N CYS A 143 8.56 18.05 -6.19
CA CYS A 143 8.62 18.69 -4.88
C CYS A 143 10.00 18.55 -4.23
N ASN A 144 10.73 17.47 -4.52
CA ASN A 144 12.06 17.18 -3.99
C ASN A 144 13.04 16.76 -5.12
N PRO A 145 13.32 17.63 -6.11
CA PRO A 145 14.01 17.25 -7.36
C PRO A 145 15.49 16.86 -7.18
N ASP A 146 16.13 17.28 -6.08
CA ASP A 146 17.53 16.99 -5.79
C ASP A 146 17.78 15.56 -5.29
N LEU A 147 16.70 14.80 -5.06
CA LEU A 147 16.75 13.46 -4.49
C LEU A 147 16.52 12.44 -5.59
N CYS A 148 17.50 11.56 -5.82
CA CYS A 148 17.24 10.39 -6.66
C CYS A 148 16.17 9.54 -5.96
N ALA A 149 14.94 9.61 -6.47
CA ALA A 149 13.73 9.16 -5.77
C ALA A 149 13.85 7.75 -5.18
N ALA A 150 14.44 6.81 -5.92
CA ALA A 150 14.59 5.43 -5.43
C ALA A 150 15.60 5.30 -4.28
N GLY A 151 16.76 5.96 -4.37
CA GLY A 151 17.81 5.90 -3.35
C GLY A 151 17.40 6.66 -2.09
N PHE A 152 16.87 7.88 -2.27
CA PHE A 152 16.39 8.67 -1.15
C PHE A 152 15.19 8.02 -0.46
N LEU A 153 14.29 7.38 -1.19
CA LEU A 153 13.15 6.72 -0.57
C LEU A 153 13.57 5.49 0.24
N GLY A 154 14.54 4.71 -0.24
CA GLY A 154 15.16 3.64 0.54
C GLY A 154 15.80 4.18 1.82
N ASP A 155 16.57 5.26 1.73
CA ASP A 155 17.24 5.89 2.88
C ASP A 155 16.25 6.54 3.85
N ALA A 156 15.26 7.27 3.36
CA ALA A 156 14.23 7.93 4.17
C ALA A 156 13.41 6.90 4.96
N LEU A 157 13.03 5.79 4.31
CA LEU A 157 12.33 4.71 4.98
C LEU A 157 13.24 3.97 5.97
N HIS A 158 14.51 3.73 5.63
CA HIS A 158 15.46 3.09 6.54
C HIS A 158 15.73 3.94 7.79
N LEU A 159 16.00 5.23 7.60
CA LEU A 159 16.35 6.18 8.67
C LEU A 159 15.17 6.55 9.55
N GLN A 160 13.95 6.64 9.01
CA GLN A 160 12.79 6.99 9.81
C GLN A 160 12.10 5.79 10.47
N GLN A 161 12.25 4.58 9.94
CA GLN A 161 11.39 3.46 10.34
C GLN A 161 12.13 2.25 10.92
N GLY A 162 13.45 2.11 10.73
CA GLY A 162 14.17 0.89 11.16
C GLY A 162 13.71 -0.39 10.43
N VAL A 163 12.89 -0.24 9.39
CA VAL A 163 12.32 -1.31 8.59
C VAL A 163 13.13 -1.40 7.30
N GLY A 164 13.71 -2.56 7.02
CA GLY A 164 14.36 -2.83 5.74
C GLY A 164 13.32 -2.88 4.65
N PHE A 165 13.26 -1.86 3.80
CA PHE A 165 12.41 -1.83 2.61
C PHE A 165 13.19 -2.42 1.42
N ALA A 166 12.78 -3.58 0.94
CA ALA A 166 13.31 -4.14 -0.29
C ALA A 166 12.47 -3.61 -1.48
N PRO A 167 13.05 -2.81 -2.38
CA PRO A 167 12.34 -2.41 -3.58
C PRO A 167 12.21 -3.62 -4.52
N HIS A 168 10.99 -4.10 -4.78
CA HIS A 168 10.69 -4.93 -5.93
C HIS A 168 10.44 -3.98 -7.11
N ILE A 169 11.38 -3.98 -8.05
CA ILE A 169 11.44 -3.06 -9.18
C ILE A 169 11.01 -3.82 -10.43
N GLU A 170 9.86 -3.47 -10.98
CA GLU A 170 9.56 -3.72 -12.38
C GLU A 170 9.75 -2.39 -13.11
N ALA A 171 10.96 -2.19 -13.63
CA ALA A 171 11.33 -1.05 -14.45
C ALA A 171 11.65 -1.57 -15.85
N ASN A 172 10.86 -1.14 -16.84
CA ASN A 172 11.26 -1.18 -18.24
C ASN A 172 11.73 0.24 -18.63
N ASP A 173 12.81 0.32 -19.41
CA ASP A 173 13.75 1.44 -19.56
C ASP A 173 13.14 2.78 -20.09
N MET A 174 13.91 3.85 -19.86
CA MET A 174 13.66 5.30 -19.99
C MET A 174 12.93 5.76 -21.27
N GLY A 175 11.80 6.48 -21.12
CA GLY A 175 11.14 7.15 -22.26
C GLY A 175 9.65 7.49 -22.14
N GLY A 176 9.12 7.79 -20.95
CA GLY A 176 7.70 8.04 -20.74
C GLY A 176 6.92 6.76 -20.50
N LYS A 177 7.14 6.11 -19.36
CA LYS A 177 6.40 4.91 -18.92
C LYS A 177 5.79 5.17 -17.55
N ILE A 178 4.68 4.50 -17.25
CA ILE A 178 4.17 4.33 -15.89
C ILE A 178 4.84 3.09 -15.30
N TYR A 179 5.34 3.17 -14.07
CA TYR A 179 5.91 2.00 -13.38
C TYR A 179 5.17 1.74 -12.08
N ALA A 180 5.12 0.46 -11.70
CA ALA A 180 4.73 0.01 -10.37
C ALA A 180 5.98 -0.37 -9.58
N ARG A 181 6.26 0.33 -8.48
CA ARG A 181 7.39 0.01 -7.59
C ARG A 181 6.87 -0.46 -6.24
N PHE A 182 7.34 -1.63 -5.83
CA PHE A 182 6.95 -2.27 -4.60
C PHE A 182 8.01 -2.01 -3.54
N PHE A 183 7.61 -1.61 -2.35
CA PHE A 183 8.47 -1.45 -1.18
C PHE A 183 7.96 -2.40 -0.11
N GLN A 184 8.72 -3.45 0.19
CA GLN A 184 8.33 -4.40 1.24
C GLN A 184 9.15 -4.18 2.51
N GLY A 185 8.49 -3.89 3.63
CA GLY A 185 9.08 -3.81 4.95
C GLY A 185 9.15 -5.16 5.67
N ALA A 186 10.25 -5.44 6.37
CA ALA A 186 10.49 -6.70 7.08
C ALA A 186 9.64 -6.86 8.37
N GLY A 187 8.51 -7.54 8.26
CA GLY A 187 7.95 -8.42 9.28
C GLY A 187 8.23 -9.86 8.84
N GLY A 188 8.76 -10.72 9.71
CA GLY A 188 9.33 -12.02 9.33
C GLY A 188 8.38 -12.95 8.58
N GLY A 189 8.54 -13.06 7.25
CA GLY A 189 8.07 -14.20 6.44
C GLY A 189 7.17 -13.86 5.25
N ALA A 190 7.63 -14.26 4.06
CA ALA A 190 6.98 -14.29 2.75
C ALA A 190 6.75 -12.95 2.01
N GLY A 191 7.52 -12.76 0.92
CA GLY A 191 7.26 -11.75 -0.10
C GLY A 191 5.89 -11.93 -0.75
N ILE A 192 5.14 -10.84 -0.95
CA ILE A 192 3.94 -10.86 -1.80
C ILE A 192 4.41 -11.09 -3.24
N ARG A 193 4.01 -12.22 -3.84
CA ARG A 193 4.17 -12.48 -5.27
C ARG A 193 2.88 -12.09 -5.95
N ILE A 194 2.85 -10.93 -6.61
CA ILE A 194 1.78 -10.61 -7.56
C ILE A 194 2.10 -11.39 -8.84
N ALA A 195 1.29 -12.39 -9.16
CA ALA A 195 1.42 -13.11 -10.41
C ALA A 195 0.75 -12.27 -11.51
N GLY A 196 1.45 -11.96 -12.60
CA GLY A 196 0.79 -11.54 -13.84
C GLY A 196 1.17 -10.19 -14.46
N LEU A 197 2.05 -9.39 -13.86
CA LEU A 197 2.47 -8.11 -14.47
C LEU A 197 3.76 -8.30 -15.28
N ASP A 198 3.70 -9.17 -16.30
CA ASP A 198 4.68 -9.10 -17.37
C ASP A 198 4.57 -7.72 -18.06
N PRO A 199 5.68 -7.10 -18.48
CA PRO A 199 5.65 -5.78 -19.11
C PRO A 199 4.74 -5.79 -20.34
N ILE A 200 3.65 -5.02 -20.30
CA ILE A 200 2.86 -4.71 -21.48
C ILE A 200 3.67 -3.73 -22.32
N GLY A 201 4.46 -4.26 -23.28
CA GLY A 201 5.18 -3.47 -24.29
C GLY A 201 6.67 -3.26 -24.04
#